data_AF-A0ABD2PP18-F1
#
_entry.id   AF-A0ABD2PP18-F1
#
_cell.length_a   1.000
_cell.length_b   1.000
_cell.length_c   1.000
_cell.angle_alpha   90.00
_cell.angle_beta   90.00
_cell.angle_gamma   90.00
#
_symmetry.space_group_name_H-M   'P 1'
#
loop_
_entity.id
_entity.type
_entity.pdbx_description
1 polymer ?
#
loop_
_entity_poly.entity_id
_entity_poly.type
_entity_poly.pdbx_seq_one_letter_code
_entity_poly.pdbx_strand_id
1 'polypeptide(L)'
;HAVKMSRVHKYKVLDYLTEQLYKTDDKVKNITQLNKNDFYTHLFDAYDRKMNDLSLVSLHKQENGSLDIQGANMVLRQSEINNMYAYEQLGKVVDFVTTCYQLMKPSHIDMNFGLVSILRAANSPVINRLLIQQTAEKIKAQSSLTGHQLYHFVWETVTST
;
A
#
# COMPACT_ATOMS: atom_id res chain seq x y z
N HIS A 1 -17.77 -0.39 -2.36
CA HIS A 1 -17.52 -1.76 -1.86
C HIS A 1 -16.05 -2.10 -2.11
N ALA A 2 -15.35 -2.72 -1.16
CA ALA A 2 -13.94 -3.09 -1.35
C ALA A 2 -13.80 -4.53 -1.83
N VAL A 3 -12.93 -4.75 -2.82
CA VAL A 3 -12.68 -6.04 -3.45
C VAL A 3 -11.17 -6.31 -3.48
N LYS A 4 -10.79 -7.59 -3.67
CA LYS A 4 -9.37 -7.95 -3.90
C LYS A 4 -8.85 -7.24 -5.15
N MET A 5 -7.62 -6.72 -5.08
CA MET A 5 -6.96 -6.10 -6.23
C MET A 5 -6.91 -6.99 -7.48
N SER A 6 -6.76 -8.30 -7.33
CA SER A 6 -6.71 -9.25 -8.45
C SER A 6 -8.01 -9.36 -9.26
N ARG A 7 -9.13 -8.82 -8.76
CA ARG A 7 -10.41 -8.76 -9.47
C ARG A 7 -10.58 -7.51 -10.33
N VAL A 8 -9.63 -6.59 -10.28
CA VAL A 8 -9.63 -5.34 -11.06
C VAL A 8 -8.46 -5.40 -12.03
N HIS A 9 -8.64 -4.93 -13.27
CA HIS A 9 -7.55 -4.92 -14.24
C HIS A 9 -6.34 -4.14 -13.69
N LYS A 10 -5.16 -4.76 -13.74
CA LYS A 10 -3.89 -4.22 -13.22
C LYS A 10 -3.66 -2.77 -13.64
N TYR A 11 -3.77 -2.49 -14.95
CA TYR A 11 -3.52 -1.15 -15.50
C TYR A 11 -4.44 -0.09 -14.87
N LYS A 12 -5.73 -0.38 -14.63
CA LYS A 12 -6.66 0.57 -13.99
C LYS A 12 -6.23 0.94 -12.57
N VAL A 13 -5.76 -0.05 -11.81
CA VAL A 13 -5.29 0.18 -10.44
C VAL A 13 -3.98 0.98 -10.44
N LEU A 14 -3.06 0.66 -11.35
CA LEU A 14 -1.80 1.38 -11.51
C LEU A 14 -2.03 2.82 -11.95
N ASP A 15 -2.89 3.04 -12.93
CA ASP A 15 -3.26 4.39 -13.40
C ASP A 15 -3.85 5.20 -12.25
N TYR A 16 -4.82 4.63 -11.52
CA TYR A 16 -5.42 5.29 -10.35
C TYR A 16 -4.37 5.64 -9.28
N LEU A 17 -3.52 4.69 -8.88
CA LEU A 17 -2.48 4.91 -7.87
C LEU A 17 -1.47 5.97 -8.33
N THR A 18 -1.06 5.91 -9.59
CA THR A 18 -0.13 6.87 -10.19
C THR A 18 -0.71 8.27 -10.14
N GLU A 19 -1.94 8.46 -10.64
CA GLU A 19 -2.58 9.78 -10.64
C GLU A 19 -2.78 10.33 -9.24
N GLN A 20 -3.30 9.51 -8.33
CA GLN A 20 -3.59 9.97 -6.97
C GLN A 20 -2.31 10.29 -6.20
N LEU A 21 -1.36 9.36 -6.12
CA LEU A 21 -0.15 9.56 -5.33
C LEU A 21 0.70 10.71 -5.90
N TYR A 22 0.83 10.82 -7.22
CA TYR A 22 1.57 11.92 -7.84
C TYR A 22 0.89 13.29 -7.59
N LYS A 23 -0.44 13.31 -7.48
CA LYS A 23 -1.22 14.54 -7.21
C LYS A 23 -1.27 14.92 -5.73
N THR A 24 -1.33 13.95 -4.82
CA THR A 24 -1.67 14.20 -3.41
C THR A 24 -0.55 13.89 -2.42
N ASP A 25 0.43 13.05 -2.77
CA ASP A 25 1.49 12.66 -1.85
C ASP A 25 2.73 13.53 -2.05
N ASP A 26 3.00 14.40 -1.09
CA ASP A 26 4.15 15.30 -1.13
C ASP A 26 5.48 14.53 -1.08
N LYS A 27 5.52 13.31 -0.54
CA LYS A 27 6.73 12.46 -0.56
C LYS A 27 7.06 12.05 -1.98
N VAL A 28 6.04 11.70 -2.78
CA VAL A 28 6.20 11.33 -4.19
C VAL A 28 6.63 12.52 -5.02
N LYS A 29 6.05 13.71 -4.78
CA LYS A 29 6.44 14.94 -5.50
C LYS A 29 7.83 15.46 -5.14
N ASN A 30 8.23 15.30 -3.87
CA ASN A 30 9.49 15.84 -3.36
C ASN A 30 10.70 14.94 -3.66
N ILE A 31 10.47 13.70 -4.13
CA ILE A 31 11.52 12.92 -4.80
C ILE A 31 11.76 13.60 -6.16
N THR A 32 12.66 14.57 -6.15
CA THR A 32 12.93 15.57 -7.21
C THR A 32 13.46 14.97 -8.52
N GLN A 33 13.53 13.64 -8.63
CA GLN A 33 14.21 12.92 -9.73
C GLN A 33 13.34 11.85 -10.40
N LEU A 34 12.18 11.49 -9.84
CA LEU A 34 11.28 10.53 -10.48
C LEU A 34 10.22 11.28 -11.30
N ASN A 35 10.35 11.22 -12.62
CA ASN A 35 9.22 11.62 -13.47
C ASN A 35 8.07 10.61 -13.31
N LYS A 36 6.88 10.99 -13.77
CA LYS A 36 5.67 10.15 -13.63
C LYS A 36 5.79 8.77 -14.30
N ASN A 37 6.54 8.63 -15.40
CA ASN A 37 6.73 7.35 -16.08
C ASN A 37 7.67 6.41 -15.29
N ASP A 38 8.73 6.95 -14.70
CA ASP A 38 9.62 6.19 -13.83
C ASP A 38 8.87 5.75 -12.57
N PHE A 39 8.06 6.64 -12.00
CA PHE A 39 7.18 6.30 -10.88
C PHE A 39 6.18 5.20 -11.25
N TYR A 40 5.55 5.28 -12.44
CA TYR A 40 4.65 4.22 -12.94
C TYR A 40 5.35 2.86 -13.04
N THR A 41 6.59 2.84 -13.56
CA THR A 41 7.39 1.61 -13.66
C THR A 41 7.67 1.02 -12.27
N HIS A 42 8.04 1.84 -11.30
CA HIS A 42 8.21 1.39 -9.90
C HIS A 42 6.90 0.85 -9.31
N LEU A 43 5.76 1.51 -9.56
CA LEU A 43 4.45 1.01 -9.12
C LEU A 43 4.09 -0.32 -9.79
N PHE A 44 4.44 -0.48 -11.06
CA PHE A 44 4.20 -1.72 -11.81
C PHE A 44 4.94 -2.90 -11.19
N ASP A 45 6.22 -2.73 -10.86
CA ASP A 45 7.04 -3.77 -10.22
C ASP A 45 6.55 -4.09 -8.81
N ALA A 46 6.18 -3.05 -8.05
CA ALA A 46 5.61 -3.19 -6.72
C ALA A 46 4.30 -4.00 -6.73
N TYR A 47 3.45 -3.74 -7.73
CA TYR A 47 2.16 -4.40 -7.88
C TYR A 47 2.30 -5.90 -8.08
N ASP A 48 3.35 -6.38 -8.73
CA ASP A 48 3.56 -7.81 -8.96
C ASP A 48 4.05 -8.55 -7.72
N ARG A 49 4.68 -7.83 -6.78
CA ARG A 49 5.17 -8.39 -5.51
C ARG A 49 4.11 -8.39 -4.40
N LYS A 50 3.00 -7.68 -4.59
CA LYS A 50 1.96 -7.49 -3.56
C LYS A 50 1.32 -8.79 -3.11
N MET A 51 0.86 -8.80 -1.86
CA MET A 51 0.02 -9.87 -1.33
C MET A 51 -1.42 -9.66 -1.81
N ASN A 52 -1.82 -10.38 -2.87
CA ASN A 52 -3.14 -10.24 -3.51
C ASN A 52 -4.33 -10.46 -2.56
N ASP A 53 -4.18 -11.32 -1.56
CA ASP A 53 -5.26 -11.63 -0.61
C ASP A 53 -5.50 -10.55 0.43
N LEU A 54 -4.49 -9.71 0.66
CA LEU A 54 -4.49 -8.63 1.64
C LEU A 54 -4.65 -7.25 0.99
N SER A 55 -4.32 -7.13 -0.30
CA SER A 55 -4.42 -5.88 -1.05
C SER A 55 -5.84 -5.64 -1.58
N LEU A 56 -6.36 -4.43 -1.38
CA LEU A 56 -7.76 -4.08 -1.62
C LEU A 56 -7.93 -2.88 -2.56
N VAL A 57 -9.04 -2.87 -3.28
CA VAL A 57 -9.54 -1.74 -4.09
C VAL A 57 -10.96 -1.43 -3.67
N SER A 58 -11.23 -0.18 -3.31
CA SER A 58 -12.58 0.33 -3.13
C SER A 58 -13.15 0.76 -4.48
N LEU A 59 -14.29 0.17 -4.83
CA LEU A 59 -15.02 0.48 -6.05
C LEU A 59 -16.34 1.17 -5.72
N HIS A 60 -16.70 2.14 -6.56
CA HIS A 60 -18.02 2.75 -6.58
C HIS A 60 -18.68 2.48 -7.93
N LYS A 61 -19.96 2.09 -7.89
CA LYS A 61 -20.75 1.87 -9.09
C LYS A 61 -21.36 3.21 -9.51
N GLN A 62 -20.99 3.69 -10.68
CA GLN A 62 -21.56 4.89 -11.27
C GLN A 62 -22.96 4.62 -11.83
N GLU A 63 -23.71 5.69 -12.10
CA GLU A 63 -25.07 5.62 -12.64
C GLU A 63 -25.16 4.88 -13.97
N ASN A 64 -24.14 5.02 -14.83
CA ASN A 64 -24.00 4.30 -16.09
C ASN A 64 -23.64 2.81 -15.93
N GLY A 65 -23.56 2.29 -14.69
CA GLY A 65 -23.20 0.92 -14.38
C GLY A 65 -21.70 0.61 -14.38
N SER A 66 -20.85 1.57 -14.76
CA SER A 66 -19.39 1.39 -14.70
C SER A 66 -18.88 1.40 -13.25
N LEU A 67 -17.72 0.77 -13.04
CA LEU A 67 -17.05 0.73 -11.74
C LEU A 67 -15.87 1.69 -11.76
N ASP A 68 -15.87 2.63 -10.83
CA ASP A 68 -14.79 3.58 -10.63
C ASP A 68 -13.99 3.26 -9.37
N ILE A 69 -12.67 3.46 -9.45
CA ILE A 69 -11.78 3.24 -8.33
C ILE A 69 -11.82 4.48 -7.43
N GLN A 70 -12.17 4.25 -6.17
CA GLN A 70 -12.29 5.31 -5.16
C GLN A 70 -11.21 5.21 -4.09
N GLY A 71 -10.50 4.09 -4.07
CA GLY A 71 -9.38 3.87 -3.19
C GLY A 71 -8.67 2.57 -3.49
N ALA A 72 -7.39 2.51 -3.17
CA ALA A 72 -6.56 1.34 -3.30
C ALA A 72 -5.65 1.26 -2.08
N ASN A 73 -5.42 0.05 -1.57
CA ASN A 73 -4.44 -0.23 -0.53
C ASN A 73 -3.66 -1.48 -0.91
N MET A 74 -2.37 -1.31 -1.18
CA MET A 74 -1.48 -2.41 -1.48
C MET A 74 -0.71 -2.86 -0.24
N VAL A 75 -0.67 -4.17 0.00
CA VAL A 75 0.06 -4.78 1.11
C VAL A 75 1.23 -5.60 0.58
N LEU A 76 2.40 -5.40 1.18
CA LEU A 76 3.62 -6.15 0.91
C LEU A 76 4.20 -6.72 2.19
N ARG A 77 5.05 -7.74 2.05
CA ARG A 77 5.99 -8.10 3.12
C ARG A 77 7.02 -7.00 3.24
N GLN A 78 7.42 -6.68 4.46
CA GLN A 78 8.43 -5.67 4.70
C GLN A 78 9.74 -5.97 3.97
N SER A 79 10.12 -7.25 3.88
CA SER A 79 11.29 -7.71 3.14
C SER A 79 11.28 -7.32 1.66
N GLU A 80 10.10 -7.10 1.06
CA GLU A 80 9.98 -6.71 -0.35
C GLU A 80 10.20 -5.21 -0.57
N ILE A 81 10.19 -4.39 0.48
CA ILE A 81 10.36 -2.93 0.33
C ILE A 81 11.75 -2.62 -0.26
N ASN A 82 12.79 -3.32 0.19
CA ASN A 82 14.14 -3.14 -0.35
C ASN A 82 14.23 -3.49 -1.83
N ASN A 83 13.39 -4.41 -2.30
CA ASN A 83 13.38 -4.85 -3.70
C ASN A 83 12.62 -3.89 -4.63
N MET A 84 11.90 -2.90 -4.08
CA MET A 84 11.05 -1.99 -4.85
C MET A 84 11.76 -0.73 -5.32
N TYR A 85 12.83 -0.32 -4.65
CA TYR A 85 13.45 0.98 -4.85
C TYR A 85 14.90 0.82 -5.31
N ALA A 86 15.09 0.71 -6.62
CA ALA A 86 16.40 0.52 -7.24
C ALA A 86 17.25 1.80 -7.32
N TYR A 87 16.69 2.96 -6.97
CA TYR A 87 17.41 4.23 -7.00
C TYR A 87 18.17 4.47 -5.70
N GLU A 88 19.47 4.76 -5.76
CA GLU A 88 20.36 4.86 -4.58
C GLU A 88 19.81 5.79 -3.49
N GLN A 89 19.23 6.93 -3.88
CA GLN A 89 18.63 7.88 -2.94
C GLN A 89 17.35 7.32 -2.28
N LEU A 90 16.57 6.51 -3.01
CA LEU A 90 15.40 5.84 -2.46
C LEU A 90 15.80 4.69 -1.54
N GLY A 91 16.92 4.02 -1.81
CA GLY A 91 17.51 3.03 -0.91
C GLY A 91 17.74 3.59 0.49
N LYS A 92 18.32 4.80 0.59
CA LYS A 92 18.52 5.47 1.89
C LYS A 92 17.21 5.78 2.61
N VAL A 93 16.17 6.19 1.87
CA VAL A 93 14.84 6.43 2.44
C VAL A 93 14.24 5.11 2.94
N VAL A 94 14.37 4.04 2.18
CA VAL A 94 13.89 2.70 2.53
C VAL A 94 14.61 2.13 3.75
N ASP A 95 15.92 2.31 3.85
CA ASP A 95 16.70 1.88 5.02
C ASP A 95 16.24 2.62 6.28
N PHE A 96 16.02 3.94 6.17
CA PHE A 96 15.47 4.74 7.24
C PHE A 96 14.06 4.24 7.65
N VAL A 97 13.15 4.07 6.70
CA VAL A 97 11.79 3.54 6.90
C VAL A 97 11.82 2.18 7.61
N THR A 98 12.64 1.27 7.10
CA THR A 98 12.78 -0.09 7.62
C THR A 98 13.33 -0.07 9.04
N THR A 99 14.28 0.81 9.33
CA THR A 99 14.83 1.03 10.67
C THR A 99 13.75 1.55 11.62
N CYS A 100 12.93 2.53 11.20
CA CYS A 100 11.81 3.02 11.99
C CYS A 100 10.81 1.90 12.32
N TYR A 101 10.48 1.03 11.37
CA TYR A 101 9.62 -0.13 11.62
C TYR A 101 10.26 -1.11 12.61
N GLN A 102 11.56 -1.36 12.51
CA GLN A 102 12.30 -2.20 13.46
C GLN A 102 12.26 -1.64 14.88
N LEU A 103 12.34 -0.31 15.04
CA LEU A 103 12.32 0.36 16.34
C LEU A 103 10.92 0.39 16.97
N MET A 104 9.89 0.59 16.15
CA MET A 104 8.51 0.75 16.63
C MET A 104 7.77 -0.57 16.86
N LYS A 105 8.31 -1.70 16.38
CA LYS A 105 7.65 -2.99 16.53
C LYS A 105 7.62 -3.45 17.99
N PRO A 106 6.57 -4.16 18.43
CA PRO A 106 6.63 -4.91 19.67
C PRO A 106 7.73 -5.98 19.63
N SER A 107 8.42 -6.20 20.76
CA SER A 107 9.57 -7.12 20.85
C SER A 107 9.26 -8.57 20.43
N HIS A 108 8.02 -9.01 20.60
CA HIS A 108 7.55 -10.36 20.26
C HIS A 108 7.23 -10.57 18.77
N ILE A 109 7.26 -9.52 17.94
CA ILE A 109 7.01 -9.62 16.49
C ILE A 109 8.32 -9.93 15.76
N ASP A 110 8.34 -11.05 15.02
CA ASP A 110 9.39 -11.34 14.04
C ASP A 110 9.13 -10.53 12.75
N MET A 111 10.17 -9.83 12.29
CA MET A 111 10.13 -8.95 11.13
C MET A 111 9.91 -9.70 9.80
N ASN A 112 10.17 -11.00 9.76
CA ASN A 112 9.80 -11.84 8.62
C ASN A 112 8.27 -11.88 8.39
N PHE A 113 7.50 -11.52 9.41
CA PHE A 113 6.04 -11.43 9.38
C PHE A 113 5.52 -9.98 9.40
N GLY A 114 6.42 -9.01 9.25
CA GLY A 114 6.06 -7.61 9.05
C GLY A 114 5.40 -7.40 7.69
N LEU A 115 4.22 -6.79 7.70
CA LEU A 115 3.47 -6.41 6.51
C LEU A 115 3.31 -4.91 6.47
N VAL A 116 3.47 -4.31 5.29
CA VAL A 116 3.43 -2.87 5.13
C VAL A 116 2.41 -2.48 4.08
N SER A 117 1.55 -1.52 4.44
CA SER A 117 0.71 -0.81 3.48
C SER A 117 1.46 0.39 2.92
N ILE A 118 1.98 0.26 1.69
CA ILE A 118 2.92 1.26 1.12
C ILE A 118 2.33 2.09 -0.02
N LEU A 119 1.32 1.60 -0.73
CA LEU A 119 0.71 2.28 -1.88
C LEU A 119 -0.78 2.37 -1.64
N ARG A 120 -1.15 3.39 -0.87
CA ARG A 120 -2.52 3.63 -0.46
C ARG A 120 -2.96 5.02 -0.86
N ALA A 121 -3.94 5.06 -1.75
CA ALA A 121 -4.56 6.31 -2.18
C ALA A 121 -6.07 6.18 -2.06
N ALA A 122 -6.75 7.24 -1.64
CA ALA A 122 -8.19 7.26 -1.50
C ALA A 122 -8.73 8.65 -1.80
N ASN A 123 -9.86 8.70 -2.50
CA ASN A 123 -10.54 9.96 -2.83
C ASN A 123 -11.14 10.67 -1.59
N SER A 124 -11.26 9.97 -0.46
CA SER A 124 -11.72 10.57 0.80
C SER A 124 -11.10 9.91 2.04
N PRO A 125 -11.00 10.64 3.17
CA PRO A 125 -10.57 10.07 4.45
C PRO A 125 -11.42 8.88 4.92
N VAL A 126 -12.73 8.90 4.61
CA VAL A 126 -13.66 7.81 4.96
C VAL A 126 -13.29 6.52 4.22
N ILE A 127 -13.04 6.61 2.91
CA ILE A 127 -12.61 5.45 2.11
C ILE A 127 -11.25 4.95 2.60
N ASN A 128 -10.33 5.87 2.93
CA ASN A 128 -9.02 5.51 3.46
C ASN A 128 -9.14 4.68 4.75
N ARG A 129 -9.95 5.15 5.72
CA ARG A 129 -10.19 4.42 6.98
C ARG A 129 -10.81 3.04 6.74
N LEU A 130 -11.80 2.95 5.84
CA LEU A 130 -12.42 1.67 5.49
C LEU A 130 -11.42 0.68 4.88
N LEU A 131 -10.52 1.16 4.01
CA LEU A 131 -9.48 0.32 3.44
C LEU A 131 -8.49 -0.18 4.50
N ILE A 132 -8.07 0.67 5.45
CA ILE A 132 -7.22 0.26 6.58
C ILE A 132 -7.91 -0.84 7.37
N GLN A 133 -9.15 -0.57 7.80
CA GLN A 133 -9.88 -1.47 8.69
C GLN A 133 -10.04 -2.85 8.04
N GLN A 134 -10.52 -2.91 6.81
CA GLN A 134 -10.71 -4.18 6.11
C GLN A 134 -9.39 -4.92 5.83
N THR A 135 -8.31 -4.17 5.59
CA THR A 135 -6.98 -4.77 5.42
C THR A 135 -6.49 -5.37 6.74
N ALA A 136 -6.63 -4.63 7.84
CA ALA A 136 -6.23 -5.08 9.18
C ALA A 136 -7.04 -6.31 9.62
N GLU A 137 -8.35 -6.35 9.35
CA GLU A 137 -9.22 -7.51 9.60
C GLU A 137 -8.74 -8.74 8.81
N LYS A 138 -8.38 -8.57 7.54
CA LYS A 138 -7.82 -9.64 6.70
C LYS A 138 -6.48 -10.15 7.22
N ILE A 139 -5.59 -9.24 7.64
CA ILE A 139 -4.31 -9.60 8.23
C ILE A 139 -4.52 -10.39 9.52
N LYS A 140 -5.42 -9.94 10.39
CA LYS A 140 -5.77 -10.65 11.63
C LYS A 140 -6.29 -12.06 11.35
N ALA A 141 -7.20 -12.21 10.38
CA ALA A 141 -7.69 -13.52 9.97
C ALA A 141 -6.57 -14.42 9.43
N GLN A 142 -5.67 -13.86 8.61
CA GLN A 142 -4.52 -14.59 8.07
C GLN A 142 -3.53 -15.03 9.17
N SER A 143 -3.28 -14.18 10.17
CA SER A 143 -2.46 -14.52 11.34
C SER A 143 -3.03 -15.74 12.08
N SER A 144 -4.35 -15.75 12.30
CA SER A 144 -5.03 -16.88 12.93
C SER A 144 -4.94 -18.17 12.12
N LEU A 145 -5.00 -18.09 10.78
CA LEU A 145 -4.91 -19.25 9.89
C LEU A 145 -3.51 -19.84 9.80
N THR A 146 -2.48 -18.99 9.83
CA THR A 146 -1.08 -19.41 9.63
C THR A 146 -0.35 -19.76 10.93
N GLY A 147 -0.94 -19.43 12.09
CA GLY A 147 -0.29 -19.61 13.40
C GLY A 147 0.84 -18.60 13.66
N HIS A 148 1.10 -17.67 12.74
CA HIS A 148 2.11 -16.63 12.88
C HIS A 148 1.44 -15.28 13.14
N GLN A 149 1.98 -14.52 14.09
CA GLN A 149 1.48 -13.17 14.36
C GLN A 149 2.01 -12.20 13.29
N LEU A 150 1.19 -11.96 12.25
CA LEU A 150 1.48 -10.93 11.25
C LEU A 150 1.26 -9.55 11.87
N TYR A 151 2.17 -8.63 11.60
CA TYR A 151 2.10 -7.25 12.09
C TYR A 151 1.90 -6.29 10.93
N HIS A 152 0.92 -5.40 11.02
CA HIS A 152 0.55 -4.47 9.96
C HIS A 152 1.10 -3.07 10.25
N PHE A 153 2.17 -2.69 9.56
CA PHE A 153 2.67 -1.32 9.58
C PHE A 153 1.82 -0.44 8.67
N VAL A 154 1.24 0.60 9.26
CA VAL A 154 0.53 1.66 8.56
C VAL A 154 1.41 2.90 8.60
N TRP A 155 1.99 3.28 7.46
CA TRP A 155 2.98 4.35 7.36
C TRP A 155 2.43 5.76 7.63
N GLU A 156 1.12 5.92 7.73
CA GLU A 156 0.50 7.25 7.88
C GLU A 156 -0.57 7.21 8.95
N THR A 157 -0.40 8.08 9.93
CA THR A 157 -1.32 8.25 11.05
C THR A 157 -2.73 8.56 10.55
N VAL A 158 -3.70 8.00 11.28
CA VAL A 158 -5.10 8.45 11.25
C VAL A 158 -5.19 9.81 11.96
N THR A 159 -4.36 10.79 11.61
CA THR A 159 -4.53 12.15 12.16
C THR A 159 -5.67 12.79 11.41
N SER A 160 -6.82 12.67 12.07
CA SER A 160 -8.02 13.45 11.83
C SER A 160 -7.90 14.66 12.75
N THR A 161 -7.68 15.82 12.16
CA THR A 161 -8.21 17.11 12.60
C THR A 161 -8.32 17.95 11.35
#